data_AF-A0A2E9PSQ1-F1
#
_entry.id   AF-A0A2E9PSQ1-F1
#
_cell.length_a   1.000
_cell.length_b   1.000
_cell.length_c   1.000
_cell.angle_alpha   90.00
_cell.angle_beta   90.00
_cell.angle_gamma   90.00
#
_symmetry.space_group_name_H-M   'P 1'
#
loop_
_entity.id
_entity.type
_entity.pdbx_description
1 polymer ?
#
loop_
_entity_poly.entity_id
_entity_poly.type
_entity_poly.pdbx_seq_one_letter_code
_entity_poly.pdbx_strand_id
1 'polypeptide(L)'
;MSETEKITVVEGPTPAFEPNTEPWLLALSEGPAIPFTGRCLLRTFDGDALLQRCRKAWQQGRAACLEFTNMAGLPEEALILAARVGEVEAGEVLHLWLRLNSWPEGFDDPDDPLDFESDDEDATGF
;
A
#
# COMPACT_ATOMS: atom_id res chain seq x y z
N MET A 1 -12.95 12.04 -21.20
CA MET A 1 -12.68 11.47 -19.86
C MET A 1 -11.39 10.69 -20.02
N SER A 2 -10.27 11.23 -19.52
CA SER A 2 -8.95 10.62 -19.73
C SER A 2 -8.83 9.41 -18.81
N GLU A 3 -8.59 8.24 -19.39
CA GLU A 3 -8.56 6.95 -18.69
C GLU A 3 -7.38 6.88 -17.70
N THR A 4 -7.68 6.57 -16.42
CA THR A 4 -6.69 6.39 -15.34
C THR A 4 -5.74 5.24 -15.69
N GLU A 5 -4.44 5.42 -15.43
CA GLU A 5 -3.49 4.33 -15.65
C GLU A 5 -3.65 3.28 -14.55
N LYS A 6 -4.05 2.06 -14.93
CA LYS A 6 -4.23 0.97 -13.97
C LYS A 6 -3.06 -0.01 -14.06
N ILE A 7 -2.51 -0.33 -12.90
CA ILE A 7 -1.54 -1.40 -12.68
C ILE A 7 -2.29 -2.49 -11.95
N THR A 8 -2.56 -3.58 -12.66
CA THR A 8 -3.31 -4.71 -12.10
C THR A 8 -2.33 -5.77 -11.62
N VAL A 9 -2.54 -6.28 -10.41
CA VAL A 9 -1.87 -7.49 -9.94
C VAL A 9 -2.51 -8.67 -10.67
N VAL A 10 -1.83 -9.20 -11.69
CA VAL A 10 -2.38 -10.24 -12.58
C VAL A 10 -2.41 -11.60 -11.89
N GLU A 11 -1.36 -11.94 -11.13
CA GLU A 11 -1.22 -13.22 -10.44
C GLU A 11 -0.41 -13.04 -9.16
N GLY A 12 -1.00 -13.40 -8.01
CA GLY A 12 -0.32 -13.34 -6.72
C GLY A 12 -1.30 -13.28 -5.55
N PRO A 13 -0.82 -13.56 -4.33
CA PRO A 13 -1.59 -13.26 -3.12
C PRO A 13 -1.86 -11.75 -3.02
N THR A 14 -2.86 -11.39 -2.22
CA THR A 14 -3.10 -9.99 -1.80
C THR A 14 -1.79 -9.33 -1.40
N PRO A 15 -1.46 -8.12 -1.91
CA PRO A 15 -0.25 -7.42 -1.54
C PRO A 15 -0.15 -7.24 -0.02
N ALA A 16 1.03 -7.45 0.55
CA ALA A 16 1.29 -7.07 1.92
C ALA A 16 1.50 -5.55 1.98
N PHE A 17 0.68 -4.86 2.76
CA PHE A 17 0.80 -3.43 3.02
C PHE A 17 1.45 -3.20 4.38
N GLU A 18 2.44 -2.31 4.40
CA GLU A 18 3.10 -1.82 5.60
C GLU A 18 2.67 -0.38 5.85
N PRO A 19 2.49 0.06 7.11
CA PRO A 19 2.22 1.45 7.43
C PRO A 19 3.30 2.34 6.86
N ASN A 20 2.91 3.48 6.29
CA ASN A 20 3.89 4.40 5.75
C ASN A 20 4.70 5.07 6.87
N THR A 21 6.03 4.94 6.80
CA THR A 21 6.97 5.60 7.71
C THR A 21 7.59 6.88 7.11
N GLU A 22 7.29 7.19 5.86
CA GLU A 22 7.90 8.28 5.12
C GLU A 22 7.17 9.62 5.32
N PRO A 23 7.80 10.65 5.94
CA PRO A 23 7.13 11.91 6.24
C PRO A 23 6.68 12.71 5.01
N TRP A 24 7.38 12.54 3.88
CA TRP A 24 7.06 13.27 2.64
C TRP A 24 5.72 12.86 2.04
N LEU A 25 5.21 11.66 2.36
CA LEU A 25 3.93 11.18 1.87
C LEU A 25 2.76 11.91 2.56
N LEU A 26 2.91 12.20 3.85
CA LEU A 26 1.96 13.03 4.61
C LEU A 26 1.99 14.48 4.11
N ALA A 27 3.16 14.99 3.75
CA ALA A 27 3.29 16.33 3.19
C ALA A 27 2.61 16.51 1.82
N LEU A 28 2.36 15.42 1.09
CA LEU A 28 1.59 15.40 -0.16
C LEU A 28 0.07 15.30 0.08
N SER A 29 -0.38 15.15 1.32
CA SER A 29 -1.80 15.08 1.65
C SER A 29 -2.36 16.47 1.91
N GLU A 30 -3.41 16.83 1.16
CA GLU A 30 -4.22 18.01 1.40
C GLU A 30 -5.65 17.54 1.67
N GLY A 31 -6.26 18.04 2.74
CA GLY A 31 -7.65 17.71 3.05
C GLY A 31 -7.97 17.80 4.55
N PRO A 32 -9.27 17.68 4.90
CA PRO A 32 -9.73 17.73 6.28
C PRO A 32 -9.40 16.45 7.08
N ALA A 33 -8.96 15.38 6.41
CA ALA A 33 -8.60 14.11 7.01
C ALA A 33 -7.26 13.61 6.46
N ILE A 34 -6.48 12.98 7.33
CA ILE A 34 -5.23 12.33 6.95
C ILE A 34 -5.60 11.03 6.24
N PRO A 35 -5.22 10.84 4.96
CA PRO A 35 -5.53 9.61 4.26
C PRO A 35 -4.71 8.45 4.80
N PHE A 36 -5.27 7.24 4.76
CA PHE A 36 -4.48 6.03 4.97
C PHE A 36 -3.43 5.95 3.87
N THR A 37 -2.16 5.85 4.29
CA THR A 37 -1.05 5.68 3.37
C THR A 37 -0.24 4.48 3.77
N GLY A 38 0.10 3.67 2.77
CA GLY A 38 0.82 2.42 2.98
C GLY A 38 1.88 2.25 1.92
N ARG A 39 2.80 1.34 2.20
CA ARG A 39 3.81 0.87 1.27
C ARG A 39 3.59 -0.61 0.99
N CYS A 40 3.73 -1.03 -0.26
CA CYS A 40 3.77 -2.45 -0.58
C CYS A 40 4.96 -2.77 -1.49
N LEU A 41 5.42 -4.01 -1.44
CA LEU A 41 6.45 -4.55 -2.32
C LEU A 41 5.81 -5.60 -3.22
N LEU A 42 5.96 -5.42 -4.52
CA LEU A 42 5.48 -6.36 -5.53
C LEU A 42 6.66 -6.94 -6.29
N ARG A 43 6.60 -8.23 -6.60
CA ARG A 43 7.51 -8.81 -7.59
C ARG A 43 7.10 -8.33 -8.96
N THR A 44 8.09 -8.00 -9.78
CA THR A 44 7.87 -7.57 -11.15
C THR A 44 8.85 -8.28 -12.07
N PHE A 45 8.41 -8.54 -13.30
CA PHE A 45 9.28 -9.05 -14.36
C PHE A 45 9.92 -7.91 -15.16
N ASP A 46 9.28 -6.74 -15.18
CA ASP A 46 9.75 -5.55 -15.89
C ASP A 46 9.36 -4.29 -15.10
N GLY A 47 10.14 -3.98 -14.06
CA GLY A 47 9.92 -2.84 -13.19
C GLY A 47 10.06 -1.49 -13.92
N ASP A 48 10.99 -1.38 -14.86
CA ASP A 48 11.21 -0.13 -15.61
C ASP A 48 10.02 0.20 -16.51
N ALA A 49 9.48 -0.78 -17.27
CA ALA A 49 8.32 -0.54 -18.11
C ALA A 49 7.11 -0.05 -17.30
N LEU A 50 6.90 -0.62 -16.11
CA LEU A 50 5.81 -0.22 -15.23
C LEU A 50 6.03 1.19 -14.67
N LEU A 51 7.25 1.53 -14.26
CA LEU A 51 7.60 2.87 -13.82
C LEU A 51 7.41 3.92 -14.94
N GLN A 52 7.76 3.58 -16.19
CA GLN A 52 7.53 4.45 -17.35
C GLN A 52 6.05 4.71 -17.59
N ARG A 53 5.19 3.70 -17.41
CA ARG A 53 3.73 3.86 -17.50
C ARG A 53 3.20 4.83 -16.44
N CYS A 54 3.61 4.67 -15.18
CA CYS A 54 3.27 5.62 -14.10
C CYS A 54 3.73 7.05 -14.46
N ARG A 55 4.99 7.21 -14.85
CA ARG A 55 5.56 8.51 -15.22
C ARG A 55 4.79 9.17 -16.35
N LYS A 56 4.48 8.41 -17.40
CA LYS A 56 3.71 8.91 -18.55
C LYS A 56 2.31 9.34 -18.13
N ALA A 57 1.66 8.60 -17.23
CA ALA A 57 0.36 8.97 -16.69
C ALA A 57 0.42 10.30 -15.91
N TRP A 58 1.36 10.41 -14.98
CA TRP A 58 1.53 11.63 -14.17
C TRP A 58 1.92 12.85 -15.01
N GLN A 59 2.79 12.69 -16.01
CA GLN A 59 3.14 13.76 -16.96
C GLN A 59 1.93 14.28 -17.75
N GLN A 60 0.92 13.44 -17.96
CA GLN A 60 -0.32 13.78 -18.62
C GLN A 60 -1.40 14.30 -17.65
N GLY A 61 -1.05 14.47 -16.36
CA GLY A 61 -1.99 14.86 -15.31
C GLY A 61 -3.02 13.78 -14.97
N ARG A 62 -2.73 12.51 -15.31
CA ARG A 62 -3.58 11.37 -15.01
C ARG A 62 -3.12 10.67 -13.73
N ALA A 63 -4.07 10.15 -12.96
CA ALA A 63 -3.77 9.29 -11.83
C ALA A 63 -3.26 7.92 -12.30
N ALA A 64 -2.49 7.25 -11.43
CA ALA A 64 -2.10 5.87 -11.58
C ALA A 64 -2.63 5.09 -10.37
N CYS A 65 -3.32 3.97 -10.58
CA CYS A 65 -3.91 3.16 -9.52
C CYS A 65 -3.38 1.73 -9.56
N LEU A 66 -3.20 1.12 -8.38
CA LEU A 66 -2.97 -0.30 -8.19
C LEU A 66 -4.32 -0.99 -8.01
N GLU A 67 -4.66 -1.93 -8.88
CA GLU A 67 -5.80 -2.83 -8.73
C GLU A 67 -5.31 -4.15 -8.14
N PHE A 68 -5.91 -4.58 -7.03
CA PHE A 68 -5.59 -5.84 -6.36
C PHE A 68 -6.85 -6.50 -5.82
N THR A 69 -6.75 -7.79 -5.50
CA THR A 69 -7.83 -8.51 -4.81
C THR A 69 -7.53 -8.53 -3.32
N ASN A 70 -8.50 -8.14 -2.49
CA ASN A 70 -8.35 -8.16 -1.04
C ASN A 70 -8.49 -9.58 -0.45
N MET A 71 -8.32 -9.73 0.86
CA MET A 71 -8.41 -11.03 1.55
C MET A 71 -9.81 -11.67 1.46
N ALA A 72 -10.86 -10.89 1.23
CA ALA A 72 -12.22 -11.38 1.03
C ALA A 72 -12.50 -11.77 -0.44
N GLY A 73 -11.52 -11.65 -1.34
CA GLY A 73 -11.68 -11.96 -2.76
C GLY A 73 -12.34 -10.84 -3.58
N LEU A 74 -12.49 -9.63 -3.02
CA LEU A 74 -13.09 -8.49 -3.70
C LEU A 74 -12.01 -7.62 -4.38
N PRO A 75 -12.28 -7.08 -5.58
CA PRO A 75 -11.37 -6.15 -6.24
C PRO A 75 -11.36 -4.81 -5.51
N GLU A 76 -10.17 -4.30 -5.24
CA GLU A 76 -9.92 -2.99 -4.66
C GLU A 76 -8.91 -2.19 -5.49
N GLU A 77 -9.00 -0.87 -5.36
CA GLU A 77 -8.10 0.07 -6.03
C GLU A 77 -7.41 0.98 -5.00
N ALA A 78 -6.10 1.17 -5.16
CA ALA A 78 -5.30 2.10 -4.38
C ALA A 78 -4.59 3.11 -5.28
N LEU A 79 -4.56 4.38 -4.89
CA LEU A 79 -3.91 5.42 -5.67
C LEU A 79 -2.40 5.36 -5.47
N ILE A 80 -1.63 5.31 -6.56
CA ILE A 80 -0.17 5.30 -6.52
C ILE A 80 0.35 6.73 -6.40
N LEU A 81 1.00 7.01 -5.26
CA LEU A 81 1.62 8.29 -4.94
C LEU A 81 3.08 8.33 -5.41
N ALA A 82 3.79 7.21 -5.28
CA ALA A 82 5.14 7.05 -5.80
C ALA A 82 5.44 5.59 -6.14
N ALA A 83 6.41 5.40 -7.02
CA ALA A 83 6.90 4.08 -7.42
C ALA A 83 8.43 4.11 -7.55
N ARG A 84 9.08 3.04 -7.12
CA ARG A 84 10.53 2.85 -7.27
C ARG A 84 10.84 1.39 -7.56
N VAL A 85 11.78 1.18 -8.46
CA VAL A 85 12.38 -0.14 -8.72
C VAL A 85 13.53 -0.38 -7.74
N GLY A 86 13.56 -1.57 -7.16
CA GLY A 86 14.63 -2.08 -6.31
C GLY A 86 15.05 -3.48 -6.75
N GLU A 87 16.16 -3.96 -6.19
CA GLU A 87 16.71 -5.29 -6.48
C GLU A 87 16.92 -6.02 -5.15
N VAL A 88 16.45 -7.26 -5.09
CA VAL A 88 16.67 -8.19 -3.96
C VAL A 88 17.26 -9.48 -4.50
N GLU A 89 17.78 -10.34 -3.63
CA GLU A 89 18.37 -11.63 -4.05
C GLU A 89 17.42 -12.51 -4.88
N ALA A 90 16.11 -12.36 -4.67
CA ALA A 90 15.07 -13.10 -5.38
C ALA A 90 14.63 -12.47 -6.72
N GLY A 91 15.23 -11.35 -7.14
CA GLY A 91 14.94 -10.65 -8.39
C GLY A 91 14.55 -9.18 -8.22
N GLU A 92 13.94 -8.61 -9.27
CA GLU A 92 13.48 -7.22 -9.29
C GLU A 92 12.19 -7.06 -8.48
N VAL A 93 12.14 -5.99 -7.68
CA VAL A 93 10.97 -5.62 -6.87
C VAL A 93 10.54 -4.20 -7.15
N LEU A 94 9.23 -4.00 -7.15
CA LEU A 94 8.59 -2.71 -7.28
C LEU A 94 8.09 -2.26 -5.91
N HIS A 95 8.64 -1.14 -5.44
CA HIS A 95 8.20 -0.45 -4.25
C HIS A 95 7.11 0.55 -4.64
N LEU A 96 5.93 0.41 -4.06
CA LEU A 96 4.81 1.33 -4.28
C LEU A 96 4.43 2.01 -2.97
N TRP A 97 4.27 3.33 -3.03
CA TRP A 97 3.63 4.12 -1.97
C TRP A 97 2.25 4.49 -2.44
N LEU A 98 1.27 4.18 -1.60
CA LEU A 98 -0.13 4.15 -1.98
C LEU A 98 -0.97 4.97 -1.00
N ARG A 99 -2.02 5.57 -1.52
CA ARG A 99 -3.15 6.05 -0.73
C ARG A 99 -4.26 5.01 -0.79
N LEU A 100 -4.66 4.56 0.38
CA LEU A 100 -5.70 3.55 0.58
C LEU A 100 -7.02 4.24 0.96
N ASN A 101 -8.13 3.64 0.56
CA ASN A 101 -9.47 4.13 0.91
C ASN A 101 -9.82 3.77 2.37
N SER A 102 -9.34 2.62 2.81
CA SER A 102 -9.41 2.10 4.18
C SER A 102 -8.14 1.28 4.45
N TRP A 103 -7.78 1.12 5.72
CA TRP A 103 -6.79 0.12 6.08
C TRP A 103 -7.38 -1.28 5.81
N PRO A 104 -6.69 -2.18 5.09
CA PRO A 104 -7.22 -3.50 4.77
C PRO A 104 -7.45 -4.32 6.05
N GLU A 105 -8.63 -4.92 6.18
CA GLU A 105 -9.00 -5.74 7.35
C GLU A 105 -8.09 -6.98 7.47
N GLY A 106 -7.61 -7.26 8.69
CA GLY A 106 -6.71 -8.38 8.99
C GLY A 106 -5.22 -8.04 8.99
N PHE A 107 -4.86 -6.76 8.91
CA PHE A 107 -3.51 -6.28 9.19
C PHE A 107 -3.46 -5.79 10.64
N ASP A 108 -2.64 -6.41 11.49
CA ASP A 108 -2.31 -5.90 12.81
C ASP A 108 -1.81 -4.47 12.67
N ASP A 109 -2.59 -3.52 13.17
CA ASP A 109 -2.16 -2.14 13.32
C ASP A 109 -1.23 -2.13 14.55
N PRO A 110 0.08 -1.85 14.38
CA PRO A 110 1.02 -1.89 15.49
C PRO A 110 0.79 -0.75 16.50
N ASP A 111 -0.10 0.20 16.18
CA ASP A 111 -0.55 1.29 17.03
C ASP A 111 -1.99 1.08 17.55
N ASP A 112 -2.59 -0.11 17.39
CA ASP A 112 -3.90 -0.42 17.97
C ASP A 112 -3.77 -0.51 19.50
N PRO A 113 -4.34 0.46 20.26
CA PRO A 113 -4.20 0.48 21.71
C PRO A 113 -5.01 -0.64 22.40
N LEU A 114 -5.79 -1.44 21.65
CA LEU A 114 -6.58 -2.56 22.16
C LEU A 114 -5.79 -3.88 22.19
N ASP A 115 -4.56 -3.92 21.65
CA ASP A 115 -3.67 -5.10 21.68
C ASP A 115 -2.70 -5.09 22.88
N PHE A 116 -2.92 -4.20 23.85
CA PHE A 116 -2.42 -4.44 25.21
C PHE A 116 -3.21 -5.61 25.80
N GLU A 117 -2.68 -6.82 25.60
CA GLU A 117 -3.06 -8.02 26.32
C GLU A 117 -3.30 -7.65 27.78
N SER A 118 -4.54 -7.84 28.26
CA SER A 118 -4.86 -7.69 29.67
C SER A 118 -4.19 -8.84 30.44
N ASP A 119 -2.90 -8.70 30.73
CA ASP A 119 -2.21 -9.55 31.71
C ASP A 119 -2.55 -9.03 33.11
N ASP A 120 -3.78 -9.30 33.54
CA ASP A 120 -4.16 -9.24 34.96
C ASP A 120 -5.10 -10.43 35.24
N GLU A 121 -4.59 -11.64 34.97
CA GLU A 121 -5.11 -12.86 35.60
C GLU A 121 -4.37 -13.09 36.93
N ASP A 122 -5.06 -12.71 38.01
CA ASP A 122 -5.04 -13.28 39.35
C ASP A 122 -3.83 -14.16 39.74
N ALA A 123 -2.94 -13.62 40.60
CA ALA A 123 -2.04 -14.45 41.39
C ALA A 123 -1.83 -13.92 42.83
N THR A 124 -2.58 -14.56 43.72
CA THR A 124 -2.23 -14.98 45.10
C THR A 124 -2.72 -14.12 46.26
N GLY A 125 -3.61 -14.74 47.03
CA GLY A 125 -4.03 -14.25 48.33
C GLY A 125 -2.93 -14.32 49.39
N PHE A 126 -3.10 -13.49 50.40
CA PHE A 126 -2.83 -13.74 51.82
C PHE A 126 -3.72 -12.84 52.67
#